data_AF-A0A8C5RPA7-F1
#
_entry.id   AF-A0A8C5RPA7-F1
#
_cell.length_a   1.000
_cell.length_b   1.000
_cell.length_c   1.000
_cell.angle_alpha   90.00
_cell.angle_beta   90.00
_cell.angle_gamma   90.00
#
_symmetry.space_group_name_H-M   'P 1'
#
loop_
_entity.id
_entity.type
_entity.pdbx_description
1 polymer ?
#
loop_
_entity_poly.entity_id
_entity_poly.type
_entity_poly.pdbx_seq_one_letter_code
_entity_poly.pdbx_strand_id
1 'polypeptide(L)'
;SVAQELDDLLACLGTIQSKVSDSLATSGQSTSAEGNTTDNLDSILKNLTHDMQDLGVATVPKGNCAFCHKPIAGKVITALGKMWHPEHFTCTHCGKEVGSRPFFERDNKAYCQEDYHQLFSPRCAYCTAPIQGKILTAMDQTWHPEHFFCTHCGSVFGDDGFQVKDGKPYCQKDFQSIFSPKCRGCDRPVMNQYLSALNAIWHPECFVCRDCFCSFTDSSFFELNSQPYCELHFHQQQGTVCHGCGKPIVGRCVSAMGHKFHPEHFVCAFCLTQLHNGIFQEQNGKTYCNPCFKKLFV
;
A
#
# COMPACT_ATOMS: atom_id res chain seq x y z
N SER A 1 -21.50 35.31 -19.58
CA SER A 1 -20.33 34.42 -19.46
C SER A 1 -19.39 35.06 -18.45
N VAL A 2 -18.82 34.28 -17.53
CA VAL A 2 -17.88 34.76 -16.48
C VAL A 2 -16.68 35.51 -17.10
N ALA A 3 -16.37 35.26 -18.38
CA ALA A 3 -15.34 36.00 -19.12
C ALA A 3 -15.72 37.47 -19.42
N GLN A 4 -17.01 37.80 -19.56
CA GLN A 4 -17.44 39.17 -19.91
C GLN A 4 -17.37 40.13 -18.72
N GLU A 5 -17.61 39.63 -17.50
CA GLU A 5 -17.54 40.44 -16.27
C GLU A 5 -16.09 40.72 -15.83
N LEU A 6 -15.13 39.93 -16.31
CA LEU A 6 -13.70 40.11 -16.02
C LEU A 6 -13.08 41.21 -16.90
N ASP A 7 -13.52 41.34 -18.14
CA ASP A 7 -13.03 42.38 -19.07
C ASP A 7 -13.52 43.79 -18.70
N ASP A 8 -14.75 43.92 -18.20
CA ASP A 8 -15.30 45.21 -17.74
C ASP A 8 -14.59 45.73 -16.46
N LEU A 9 -14.09 44.83 -15.62
CA LEU A 9 -13.31 45.18 -14.42
C LEU A 9 -11.85 45.57 -14.74
N LEU A 10 -11.28 45.05 -15.82
CA LEU A 10 -9.93 45.42 -16.27
C LEU A 10 -9.90 46.79 -16.98
N ALA A 11 -10.99 47.21 -17.62
CA ALA A 11 -11.12 48.54 -18.21
C ALA A 11 -11.15 49.67 -17.15
N CYS A 12 -11.63 49.40 -15.93
CA CYS A 12 -11.73 50.40 -14.86
C CYS A 12 -10.39 50.65 -14.14
N LEU A 13 -9.44 49.72 -14.21
CA LEU A 13 -8.12 49.84 -13.59
C LEU A 13 -7.15 50.73 -14.39
N GLY A 14 -7.33 50.82 -15.72
CA GLY A 14 -6.49 51.65 -16.59
C GLY A 14 -6.70 53.16 -16.41
N THR A 15 -7.90 53.59 -16.01
CA THR A 15 -8.27 55.02 -15.91
C THR A 15 -7.80 55.66 -14.59
N ILE A 16 -7.42 54.85 -13.59
CA ILE A 16 -6.97 55.34 -12.27
C ILE A 16 -5.45 55.57 -12.27
N GLN A 17 -4.69 54.83 -13.08
CA GLN A 17 -3.23 55.00 -13.18
C GLN A 17 -2.78 56.28 -13.91
N SER A 18 -3.61 56.89 -14.78
CA SER A 18 -3.21 58.15 -15.44
C SER A 18 -3.43 59.41 -14.59
N LYS A 19 -4.24 59.34 -13.52
CA LYS A 19 -4.52 60.50 -12.65
C LYS A 19 -3.56 60.67 -11.47
N VAL A 20 -2.64 59.73 -11.25
CA VAL A 20 -1.67 59.77 -10.14
C VAL A 20 -0.33 60.36 -10.56
N SER A 21 -0.08 60.51 -11.87
CA SER A 21 1.21 60.96 -12.41
C SER A 21 1.38 62.48 -12.55
N ASP A 22 0.32 63.29 -12.41
CA ASP A 22 0.35 64.73 -12.73
C ASP A 22 0.50 65.69 -11.54
N SER A 23 0.63 65.21 -10.30
CA SER A 23 0.61 66.10 -9.11
C SER A 23 1.96 66.27 -8.38
N LEU A 24 3.09 65.79 -8.93
CA LEU A 24 4.42 65.97 -8.33
C LEU A 24 5.43 66.64 -9.28
N ALA A 25 5.19 67.91 -9.60
CA ALA A 25 6.21 68.87 -10.01
C ALA A 25 5.66 70.26 -9.61
N THR A 26 6.23 71.03 -8.69
CA THR A 26 7.47 71.81 -8.88
C THR A 26 7.75 72.58 -7.57
N SER A 27 9.03 72.77 -7.26
CA SER A 27 9.59 73.35 -6.02
C SER A 27 9.91 74.86 -6.13
N GLY A 28 10.15 75.53 -4.99
CA GLY A 28 10.90 76.80 -4.83
C GLY A 28 10.03 78.06 -4.60
N GLN A 29 10.35 79.06 -3.76
CA GLN A 29 11.58 79.51 -3.09
C GLN A 29 11.25 80.44 -1.88
N SER A 30 12.30 80.72 -1.10
CA SER A 30 12.52 81.40 0.21
C SER A 30 12.18 82.90 0.38
N THR A 31 11.93 83.36 1.63
CA THR A 31 12.64 84.48 2.33
C THR A 31 12.32 84.55 3.85
N SER A 32 13.23 85.17 4.61
CA SER A 32 13.51 85.29 6.05
C SER A 32 12.60 86.12 6.98
N ALA A 33 12.54 85.81 8.29
CA ALA A 33 12.71 86.74 9.44
C ALA A 33 12.44 86.06 10.81
N GLU A 34 13.10 86.56 11.86
CA GLU A 34 13.19 86.07 13.25
C GLU A 34 11.91 86.29 14.10
N GLY A 35 11.66 85.41 15.09
CA GLY A 35 10.82 85.70 16.27
C GLY A 35 9.90 84.58 16.78
N ASN A 36 10.17 84.08 18.00
CA ASN A 36 9.31 83.27 18.91
C ASN A 36 8.60 82.02 18.34
N THR A 37 9.24 80.85 18.44
CA THR A 37 8.73 79.58 17.87
C THR A 37 8.18 78.54 18.87
N THR A 38 8.31 78.69 20.19
CA THR A 38 7.83 77.64 21.12
C THR A 38 6.33 77.72 21.42
N ASP A 39 5.75 78.92 21.57
CA ASP A 39 4.31 79.06 21.82
C ASP A 39 3.46 78.82 20.55
N ASN A 40 4.06 79.09 19.38
CA ASN A 40 3.43 78.83 18.09
C ASN A 40 3.46 77.34 17.72
N LEU A 41 4.50 76.58 18.09
CA LEU A 41 4.53 75.13 17.83
C LEU A 41 3.47 74.38 18.65
N ASP A 42 3.27 74.75 19.92
CA ASP A 42 2.22 74.15 20.75
C ASP A 42 0.82 74.55 20.30
N SER A 43 0.64 75.79 19.82
CA SER A 43 -0.64 76.23 19.27
C SER A 43 -0.91 75.63 17.88
N ILE A 44 0.11 75.40 17.05
CA ILE A 44 0.00 74.72 15.76
C ILE A 44 -0.23 73.21 15.97
N LEU A 45 0.39 72.58 16.97
CA LEU A 45 0.10 71.19 17.33
C LEU A 45 -1.32 71.03 17.88
N LYS A 46 -1.79 71.97 18.73
CA LYS A 46 -3.18 71.98 19.21
C LYS A 46 -4.19 72.26 18.09
N ASN A 47 -3.87 73.15 17.15
CA ASN A 47 -4.72 73.44 16.01
C ASN A 47 -4.73 72.29 15.00
N LEU A 48 -3.61 71.61 14.73
CA LEU A 48 -3.58 70.38 13.93
C LEU A 48 -4.37 69.25 14.60
N THR A 49 -4.35 69.17 15.93
CA THR A 49 -5.16 68.19 16.69
C THR A 49 -6.66 68.51 16.63
N HIS A 50 -7.02 69.80 16.59
CA HIS A 50 -8.42 70.27 16.46
C HIS A 50 -8.94 70.19 15.02
N ASP A 51 -8.13 70.52 14.01
CA ASP A 51 -8.49 70.43 12.59
C ASP A 51 -8.64 68.96 12.14
N MET A 52 -7.93 68.02 12.80
CA MET A 52 -8.15 66.57 12.66
C MET A 52 -9.47 66.09 13.31
N GLN A 53 -10.07 66.86 14.22
CA GLN A 53 -11.40 66.58 14.77
C GLN A 53 -12.53 67.12 13.87
N ASP A 54 -12.31 68.21 13.13
CA ASP A 54 -13.31 68.87 12.29
C ASP A 54 -13.46 68.29 10.87
N LEU A 55 -12.52 67.46 10.41
CA LEU A 55 -12.66 66.66 9.17
C LEU A 55 -13.48 65.36 9.36
N GLY A 56 -14.14 65.18 10.50
CA GLY A 56 -15.11 64.10 10.70
C GLY A 56 -14.52 62.68 10.71
N VAL A 57 -13.20 62.54 10.84
CA VAL A 57 -12.54 61.25 11.11
C VAL A 57 -12.06 61.25 12.55
N ALA A 58 -13.00 61.30 13.49
CA ALA A 58 -12.71 60.94 14.87
C ALA A 58 -12.32 59.45 14.88
N THR A 59 -11.02 59.15 14.82
CA THR A 59 -10.55 57.79 15.05
C THR A 59 -10.68 57.51 16.54
N VAL A 60 -11.90 57.17 16.98
CA VAL A 60 -12.15 56.70 18.34
C VAL A 60 -11.19 55.54 18.60
N PRO A 61 -10.25 55.66 19.57
CA PRO A 61 -9.29 54.61 19.84
C PRO A 61 -10.04 53.35 20.20
N LYS A 62 -9.81 52.27 19.44
CA LYS A 62 -10.57 51.02 19.60
C LYS A 62 -10.16 50.26 20.87
N GLY A 63 -8.99 50.58 21.43
CA GLY A 63 -8.41 50.00 22.64
C GLY A 63 -6.88 50.09 22.62
N ASN A 64 -6.19 49.55 23.64
CA ASN A 64 -4.73 49.53 23.73
C ASN A 64 -4.16 48.21 23.16
N CYS A 65 -3.06 48.29 22.42
CA CYS A 65 -2.38 47.12 21.88
C CYS A 65 -1.76 46.27 22.99
N ALA A 66 -1.97 44.95 22.95
CA ALA A 66 -1.45 44.01 23.93
C ALA A 66 0.07 43.83 23.92
N PHE A 67 0.75 44.18 22.82
CA PHE A 67 2.20 44.09 22.70
C PHE A 67 2.91 45.39 23.13
N CYS A 68 2.47 46.54 22.60
CA CYS A 68 3.15 47.82 22.82
C CYS A 68 2.43 48.78 23.78
N HIS A 69 1.25 48.41 24.29
CA HIS A 69 0.39 49.16 25.20
C HIS A 69 -0.11 50.54 24.72
N LYS A 70 0.20 50.93 23.48
CA LYS A 70 -0.25 52.17 22.84
C LYS A 70 -1.70 52.05 22.31
N PRO A 71 -2.47 53.15 22.27
CA PRO A 71 -3.82 53.15 21.69
C PRO A 71 -3.78 52.84 20.19
N ILE A 72 -4.71 52.00 19.74
CA ILE A 72 -4.82 51.60 18.33
C ILE A 72 -5.78 52.54 17.62
N ALA A 73 -5.25 53.33 16.68
CA ALA A 73 -6.04 54.13 15.74
C ALA A 73 -6.15 53.40 14.39
N GLY A 74 -7.36 53.29 13.83
CA GLY A 74 -7.57 52.69 12.50
C GLY A 74 -7.82 51.17 12.50
N LYS A 75 -7.01 50.42 11.74
CA LYS A 75 -7.14 48.95 11.60
C LYS A 75 -6.67 48.26 12.89
N VAL A 76 -7.47 47.33 13.39
CA VAL A 76 -7.18 46.56 14.61
C VAL A 76 -7.38 45.09 14.34
N ILE A 77 -6.52 44.25 14.92
CA ILE A 77 -6.72 42.81 14.98
C ILE A 77 -7.23 42.49 16.38
N THR A 78 -8.42 41.89 16.45
CA THR A 78 -9.00 41.37 17.70
C THR A 78 -8.85 39.86 17.69
N ALA A 79 -7.92 39.33 18.48
CA ALA A 79 -7.55 37.91 18.53
C ALA A 79 -7.01 37.56 19.92
N LEU A 80 -7.14 36.29 20.34
CA LEU A 80 -6.66 35.82 21.65
C LEU A 80 -7.25 36.62 22.83
N GLY A 81 -8.50 37.10 22.69
CA GLY A 81 -9.16 37.96 23.67
C GLY A 81 -8.53 39.35 23.86
N LYS A 82 -7.64 39.77 22.96
CA LYS A 82 -6.86 41.01 23.06
C LYS A 82 -6.90 41.79 21.74
N MET A 83 -6.45 43.04 21.79
CA MET A 83 -6.38 43.94 20.64
C MET A 83 -4.91 44.17 20.25
N TRP A 84 -4.62 44.15 18.96
CA TRP A 84 -3.26 44.22 18.43
C TRP A 84 -3.19 45.18 17.25
N HIS A 85 -2.06 45.89 17.14
CA HIS A 85 -1.68 46.46 15.85
C HIS A 85 -1.44 45.31 14.87
N PRO A 86 -1.82 45.45 13.58
CA PRO A 86 -1.57 44.41 12.57
C PRO A 86 -0.10 43.95 12.53
N GLU A 87 0.84 44.88 12.66
CA GLU A 87 2.29 44.64 12.68
C GLU A 87 2.78 43.91 13.94
N HIS A 88 2.07 44.08 15.06
CA HIS A 88 2.42 43.43 16.34
C HIS A 88 1.73 42.07 16.53
N PHE A 89 0.82 41.69 15.62
CA PHE A 89 0.22 40.37 15.63
C PHE A 89 1.07 39.43 14.77
N THR A 90 2.11 38.87 15.37
CA THR A 90 3.11 38.04 14.71
C THR A 90 3.01 36.57 15.15
N CYS A 91 3.55 35.68 14.31
CA CYS A 91 3.66 34.28 14.64
C CYS A 91 4.71 34.07 15.74
N THR A 92 4.35 33.29 16.76
CA THR A 92 5.23 33.01 17.90
C THR A 92 6.50 32.25 17.52
N HIS A 93 6.48 31.45 16.45
CA HIS A 93 7.62 30.63 16.02
C HIS A 93 8.54 31.39 15.04
N CYS A 94 8.03 31.82 13.88
CA CYS A 94 8.86 32.51 12.89
C CYS A 94 8.94 34.05 13.01
N GLY A 95 8.14 34.68 13.89
CA GLY A 95 8.10 36.13 14.06
C GLY A 95 7.47 36.91 12.91
N LYS A 96 7.05 36.24 11.81
CA LYS A 96 6.39 36.90 10.68
C LYS A 96 5.04 37.47 11.09
N GLU A 97 4.71 38.64 10.56
CA GLU A 97 3.40 39.26 10.72
C GLU A 97 2.31 38.35 10.17
N VAL A 98 1.38 37.99 11.04
CA VAL A 98 0.15 37.29 10.68
C VAL A 98 -0.85 38.33 10.17
N GLY A 99 -0.94 39.47 10.85
CA GLY A 99 -1.83 40.57 10.48
C GLY A 99 -3.28 40.10 10.38
N SER A 100 -3.88 40.24 9.20
CA SER A 100 -5.26 39.78 8.90
C SER A 100 -5.32 38.40 8.21
N ARG A 101 -4.20 37.70 8.06
CA ARG A 101 -4.17 36.36 7.45
C ARG A 101 -4.74 35.32 8.42
N PRO A 102 -5.25 34.18 7.92
CA PRO A 102 -5.66 33.07 8.76
C PRO A 102 -4.52 32.63 9.68
N PHE A 103 -4.85 32.29 10.92
CA PHE A 103 -3.90 31.85 11.93
C PHE A 103 -4.50 30.75 12.80
N PHE A 104 -3.63 30.04 13.51
CA PHE A 104 -4.03 29.02 14.47
C PHE A 104 -3.66 29.45 15.88
N GLU A 105 -4.59 29.27 16.81
CA GLU A 105 -4.40 29.51 18.24
C GLU A 105 -4.10 28.20 18.96
N ARG A 106 -3.06 28.20 19.80
CA ARG A 106 -2.79 27.12 20.75
C ARG A 106 -2.09 27.65 21.99
N ASP A 107 -2.59 27.28 23.16
CA ASP A 107 -2.11 27.77 24.46
C ASP A 107 -2.02 29.31 24.52
N ASN A 108 -3.03 30.00 23.97
CA ASN A 108 -3.12 31.45 23.88
C ASN A 108 -1.95 32.12 23.11
N LYS A 109 -1.36 31.40 22.16
CA LYS A 109 -0.30 31.86 21.25
C LYS A 109 -0.77 31.75 19.81
N ALA A 110 -0.43 32.75 18.99
CA ALA A 110 -0.71 32.75 17.56
C ALA A 110 0.43 32.12 16.76
N TYR A 111 0.07 31.21 15.86
CA TYR A 111 0.98 30.59 14.89
C TYR A 111 0.48 30.83 13.47
N CYS A 112 1.41 31.05 12.53
CA CYS A 112 1.06 31.00 11.11
C CYS A 112 0.72 29.55 10.73
N GLN A 113 -0.01 29.39 9.62
CA GLN A 113 -0.44 28.07 9.14
C GLN A 113 0.73 27.09 8.95
N GLU A 114 1.84 27.54 8.35
CA GLU A 114 3.03 26.72 8.09
C GLU A 114 3.63 26.17 9.39
N ASP A 115 3.95 27.06 10.34
CA ASP A 115 4.57 26.70 11.62
C ASP A 115 3.64 25.82 12.46
N TYR A 116 2.33 26.15 12.49
CA TYR A 116 1.37 25.35 13.25
C TYR A 116 1.34 23.90 12.76
N HIS A 117 1.28 23.69 11.45
CA HIS A 117 1.27 22.34 10.90
C HIS A 117 2.61 21.63 11.08
N GLN A 118 3.73 22.34 10.94
CA GLN A 118 5.05 21.76 11.10
C GLN A 118 5.31 21.26 12.54
N LEU A 119 4.83 22.02 13.54
CA LEU A 119 5.07 21.76 14.96
C LEU A 119 4.05 20.80 15.57
N PHE A 120 2.78 20.90 15.19
CA PHE A 120 1.69 20.27 15.95
C PHE A 120 0.86 19.27 15.17
N SER A 121 0.94 19.23 13.84
CA SER A 121 0.17 18.25 13.08
C SER A 121 0.81 16.86 13.14
N PRO A 122 -0.01 15.79 13.24
CA PRO A 122 0.49 14.42 13.22
C PRO A 122 1.20 14.14 11.90
N ARG A 123 2.23 13.29 11.95
CA ARG A 123 3.04 12.96 10.79
C ARG A 123 2.63 11.62 10.21
N CYS A 124 2.61 11.55 8.89
CA CYS A 124 2.34 10.30 8.20
C CYS A 124 3.52 9.33 8.37
N ALA A 125 3.25 8.12 8.81
CA ALA A 125 4.27 7.08 8.99
C ALA A 125 4.99 6.67 7.69
N TYR A 126 4.35 6.86 6.53
CA TYR A 126 4.96 6.60 5.23
C TYR A 126 5.82 7.76 4.71
N CYS A 127 5.23 8.95 4.52
CA CYS A 127 5.93 10.08 3.88
C CYS A 127 6.59 11.05 4.87
N THR A 128 6.39 10.88 6.18
CA THR A 128 6.88 11.75 7.28
C THR A 128 6.35 13.20 7.29
N ALA A 129 5.57 13.58 6.27
CA ALA A 129 4.98 14.90 6.16
C ALA A 129 3.82 15.08 7.16
N PRO A 130 3.58 16.32 7.64
CA PRO A 130 2.42 16.63 8.47
C PRO A 130 1.11 16.43 7.71
N ILE A 131 0.12 15.82 8.35
CA ILE A 131 -1.19 15.55 7.75
C ILE A 131 -2.11 16.75 8.01
N GLN A 132 -2.49 17.48 6.95
CA GLN A 132 -3.29 18.71 7.02
C GLN A 132 -4.79 18.50 6.73
N GLY A 133 -5.28 17.26 6.76
CA GLY A 133 -6.65 16.91 6.38
C GLY A 133 -7.16 15.64 7.08
N LYS A 134 -7.75 14.72 6.29
CA LYS A 134 -8.21 13.43 6.82
C LYS A 134 -7.01 12.64 7.34
N ILE A 135 -7.08 12.25 8.60
CA ILE A 135 -6.08 11.38 9.23
C ILE A 135 -6.67 9.98 9.30
N LEU A 136 -5.88 8.99 8.87
CA LEU A 136 -6.15 7.60 9.14
C LEU A 136 -5.26 7.14 10.29
N THR A 137 -5.86 6.57 11.33
CA THR A 137 -5.13 5.96 12.45
C THR A 137 -5.18 4.44 12.32
N ALA A 138 -4.02 3.82 12.15
CA ALA A 138 -3.88 2.36 12.01
C ALA A 138 -2.49 1.93 12.47
N MET A 139 -2.39 0.72 13.05
CA MET A 139 -1.12 0.17 13.54
C MET A 139 -0.39 1.12 14.51
N ASP A 140 -1.16 1.72 15.42
CA ASP A 140 -0.71 2.71 16.41
C ASP A 140 0.02 3.92 15.81
N GLN A 141 -0.22 4.22 14.53
CA GLN A 141 0.40 5.29 13.78
C GLN A 141 -0.64 6.09 12.97
N THR A 142 -0.25 7.29 12.54
CA THR A 142 -1.07 8.17 11.70
C THR A 142 -0.59 8.16 10.26
N TRP A 143 -1.54 8.17 9.32
CA TRP A 143 -1.27 8.03 7.89
C TRP A 143 -2.14 9.00 7.08
N HIS A 144 -1.64 9.39 5.92
CA HIS A 144 -2.52 9.87 4.86
C HIS A 144 -3.35 8.67 4.35
N PRO A 145 -4.65 8.83 4.07
CA PRO A 145 -5.48 7.76 3.51
C PRO A 145 -4.88 7.13 2.25
N GLU A 146 -4.28 7.92 1.36
CA GLU A 146 -3.58 7.42 0.17
C GLU A 146 -2.25 6.71 0.45
N HIS A 147 -1.65 6.90 1.64
CA HIS A 147 -0.36 6.30 2.01
C HIS A 147 -0.50 5.08 2.93
N PHE A 148 -1.73 4.65 3.22
CA PHE A 148 -1.98 3.40 3.92
C PHE A 148 -2.52 2.36 2.93
N PHE A 149 -1.59 1.62 2.34
CA PHE A 149 -1.84 0.69 1.26
C PHE A 149 -1.18 -0.66 1.50
N CYS A 150 -1.58 -1.66 0.73
CA CYS A 150 -1.00 -2.98 0.79
C CYS A 150 0.47 -2.97 0.39
N THR A 151 1.32 -3.55 1.23
CA THR A 151 2.76 -3.66 0.99
C THR A 151 3.11 -4.43 -0.28
N HIS A 152 2.25 -5.35 -0.72
CA HIS A 152 2.48 -6.20 -1.89
C HIS A 152 1.93 -5.59 -3.19
N CYS A 153 0.63 -5.29 -3.26
CA CYS A 153 0.03 -4.76 -4.50
C CYS A 153 -0.03 -3.23 -4.59
N GLY A 154 0.21 -2.49 -3.51
CA GLY A 154 0.14 -1.02 -3.49
C GLY A 154 -1.29 -0.45 -3.47
N SER A 155 -2.32 -1.28 -3.44
CA SER A 155 -3.71 -0.82 -3.36
C SER A 155 -4.06 -0.30 -1.97
N VAL A 156 -4.76 0.84 -1.91
CA VAL A 156 -5.38 1.33 -0.68
C VAL A 156 -6.46 0.37 -0.19
N PHE A 157 -6.65 0.29 1.12
CA PHE A 157 -7.65 -0.60 1.70
C PHE A 157 -9.06 -0.01 1.57
N GLY A 158 -10.01 -0.84 1.14
CA GLY A 158 -11.43 -0.52 1.14
C GLY A 158 -12.12 -1.04 2.41
N ASP A 159 -13.41 -1.35 2.29
CA ASP A 159 -14.24 -1.81 3.41
C ASP A 159 -13.84 -3.19 3.94
N ASP A 160 -13.14 -4.00 3.13
CA ASP A 160 -12.61 -5.32 3.49
C ASP A 160 -11.48 -5.26 4.54
N GLY A 161 -10.98 -4.06 4.86
CA GLY A 161 -9.91 -3.85 5.83
C GLY A 161 -8.54 -4.37 5.37
N PHE A 162 -7.68 -4.70 6.34
CA PHE A 162 -6.30 -5.12 6.10
C PHE A 162 -5.85 -6.19 7.10
N GLN A 163 -4.78 -6.90 6.75
CA GLN A 163 -4.11 -7.89 7.59
C GLN A 163 -2.69 -7.43 7.89
N VAL A 164 -2.19 -7.70 9.10
CA VAL A 164 -0.84 -7.32 9.52
C VAL A 164 0.05 -8.55 9.63
N LYS A 165 1.21 -8.51 8.97
CA LYS A 165 2.26 -9.51 9.15
C LYS A 165 3.60 -8.80 9.29
N ASP A 166 4.34 -9.13 10.35
CA ASP A 166 5.67 -8.58 10.62
C ASP A 166 5.72 -7.04 10.57
N GLY A 167 4.70 -6.39 11.14
CA GLY A 167 4.56 -4.94 11.19
C GLY A 167 4.21 -4.28 9.84
N LYS A 168 3.83 -5.05 8.82
CA LYS A 168 3.46 -4.55 7.49
C LYS A 168 2.00 -4.86 7.15
N PRO A 169 1.25 -3.92 6.55
CA PRO A 169 -0.14 -4.13 6.17
C PRO A 169 -0.26 -4.78 4.79
N TYR A 170 -1.18 -5.74 4.65
CA TYR A 170 -1.48 -6.49 3.42
C TYR A 170 -2.98 -6.53 3.17
N CYS A 171 -3.39 -6.55 1.90
CA CYS A 171 -4.80 -6.78 1.58
C CYS A 171 -5.13 -8.27 1.79
N GLN A 172 -6.40 -8.60 1.99
CA GLN A 172 -6.82 -9.98 2.22
C GLN A 172 -6.32 -10.94 1.12
N LYS A 173 -6.40 -10.53 -0.14
CA LYS A 173 -5.98 -11.35 -1.30
C LYS A 173 -4.48 -11.66 -1.26
N ASP A 174 -3.63 -10.64 -1.06
CA ASP A 174 -2.19 -10.83 -1.00
C ASP A 174 -1.77 -11.57 0.26
N PHE A 175 -2.39 -11.27 1.39
CA PHE A 175 -2.12 -11.98 2.63
C PHE A 175 -2.38 -13.48 2.46
N GLN A 176 -3.52 -13.83 1.86
CA GLN A 176 -3.85 -15.22 1.56
C GLN A 176 -2.88 -15.83 0.54
N SER A 177 -2.51 -15.10 -0.52
CA SER A 177 -1.64 -15.61 -1.58
C SER A 177 -0.21 -15.89 -1.10
N ILE A 178 0.31 -15.02 -0.23
CA ILE A 178 1.71 -15.02 0.21
C ILE A 178 1.89 -15.91 1.44
N PHE A 179 0.97 -15.83 2.42
CA PHE A 179 1.17 -16.44 3.73
C PHE A 179 0.34 -17.70 3.97
N SER A 180 -0.66 -18.00 3.13
CA SER A 180 -1.36 -19.28 3.27
C SER A 180 -0.46 -20.43 2.84
N PRO A 181 -0.52 -21.57 3.54
CA PRO A 181 0.04 -22.81 3.06
C PRO A 181 -0.44 -23.13 1.64
N LYS A 182 0.48 -23.60 0.78
CA LYS A 182 0.20 -23.91 -0.64
C LYS A 182 0.10 -25.41 -0.86
N CYS A 183 -0.89 -25.82 -1.64
CA CYS A 183 -1.08 -27.21 -2.05
C CYS A 183 0.08 -27.67 -2.93
N ARG A 184 0.73 -28.78 -2.58
CA ARG A 184 1.85 -29.32 -3.38
C ARG A 184 1.44 -29.83 -4.76
N GLY A 185 0.14 -30.08 -4.98
CA GLY A 185 -0.38 -30.53 -6.27
C GLY A 185 -0.68 -29.42 -7.27
N CYS A 186 -1.11 -28.24 -6.81
CA CYS A 186 -1.53 -27.14 -7.70
C CYS A 186 -0.92 -25.77 -7.37
N ASP A 187 -0.06 -25.68 -6.36
CA ASP A 187 0.60 -24.46 -5.85
C ASP A 187 -0.34 -23.32 -5.40
N ARG A 188 -1.65 -23.60 -5.30
CA ARG A 188 -2.64 -22.64 -4.81
C ARG A 188 -2.77 -22.69 -3.28
N PRO A 189 -3.07 -21.55 -2.63
CA PRO A 189 -3.42 -21.48 -1.22
C PRO A 189 -4.50 -22.50 -0.81
N VAL A 190 -4.33 -23.12 0.35
CA VAL A 190 -5.33 -24.01 0.95
C VAL A 190 -5.97 -23.30 2.14
N MET A 191 -7.24 -22.91 2.00
CA MET A 191 -7.96 -22.12 3.01
C MET A 191 -8.80 -22.99 3.97
N ASN A 192 -9.28 -24.14 3.50
CA ASN A 192 -10.26 -24.99 4.18
C ASN A 192 -9.69 -26.39 4.45
N GLN A 193 -10.57 -27.38 4.61
CA GLN A 193 -10.25 -28.79 4.80
C GLN A 193 -9.10 -29.24 3.87
N TYR A 194 -8.00 -29.69 4.47
CA TYR A 194 -6.77 -30.05 3.77
C TYR A 194 -6.29 -31.43 4.20
N LEU A 195 -5.55 -32.08 3.32
CA LEU A 195 -4.82 -33.31 3.62
C LEU A 195 -3.37 -32.98 3.91
N SER A 196 -2.84 -33.57 4.99
CA SER A 196 -1.41 -33.52 5.32
C SER A 196 -0.79 -34.87 5.01
N ALA A 197 0.08 -34.92 4.01
CA ALA A 197 0.76 -36.13 3.56
C ALA A 197 2.07 -35.77 2.85
N LEU A 198 3.06 -36.66 2.89
CA LEU A 198 4.36 -36.46 2.22
C LEU A 198 5.08 -35.17 2.66
N ASN A 199 4.98 -34.85 3.96
CA ASN A 199 5.48 -33.61 4.57
C ASN A 199 5.02 -32.34 3.84
N ALA A 200 3.82 -32.37 3.28
CA ALA A 200 3.21 -31.29 2.53
C ALA A 200 1.71 -31.26 2.76
N ILE A 201 1.09 -30.16 2.35
CA ILE A 201 -0.36 -30.03 2.38
C ILE A 201 -0.93 -30.10 0.98
N TRP A 202 -2.16 -30.61 0.89
CA TRP A 202 -2.85 -30.86 -0.37
C TRP A 202 -4.31 -30.50 -0.23
N HIS A 203 -4.90 -30.01 -1.32
CA HIS A 203 -6.35 -30.11 -1.46
C HIS A 203 -6.75 -31.59 -1.56
N PRO A 204 -7.88 -32.02 -0.98
CA PRO A 204 -8.36 -33.39 -1.09
C PRO A 204 -8.41 -33.91 -2.54
N GLU A 205 -8.86 -33.06 -3.46
CA GLU A 205 -8.94 -33.32 -4.90
C GLU A 205 -7.58 -33.29 -5.62
N CYS A 206 -6.54 -32.71 -5.02
CA CYS A 206 -5.19 -32.65 -5.58
C CYS A 206 -4.31 -33.81 -5.09
N PHE A 207 -4.70 -34.54 -4.05
CA PHE A 207 -3.98 -35.71 -3.57
C PHE A 207 -4.40 -36.95 -4.37
N VAL A 208 -3.85 -37.05 -5.58
CA VAL A 208 -4.15 -38.09 -6.56
C VAL A 208 -2.87 -38.77 -7.04
N CYS A 209 -2.99 -39.97 -7.62
CA CYS A 209 -1.85 -40.66 -8.23
C CYS A 209 -1.16 -39.77 -9.28
N ARG A 210 0.17 -39.68 -9.23
CA ARG A 210 0.95 -38.87 -10.16
C ARG A 210 0.75 -39.24 -11.64
N ASP A 211 0.56 -40.53 -11.93
CA ASP A 211 0.54 -41.03 -13.31
C ASP A 211 -0.87 -41.07 -13.91
N CYS A 212 -1.90 -41.43 -13.12
CA CYS A 212 -3.28 -41.51 -13.63
C CYS A 212 -4.23 -40.43 -13.13
N PHE A 213 -3.81 -39.60 -12.18
CA PHE A 213 -4.64 -38.55 -11.57
C PHE A 213 -5.93 -39.05 -10.91
N CYS A 214 -6.06 -40.36 -10.65
CA CYS A 214 -7.17 -40.92 -9.90
C CYS A 214 -6.93 -40.75 -8.39
N SER A 215 -8.02 -40.55 -7.65
CA SER A 215 -8.02 -40.61 -6.18
C SER A 215 -7.73 -42.03 -5.68
N PHE A 216 -7.31 -42.13 -4.43
CA PHE A 216 -7.00 -43.40 -3.76
C PHE A 216 -8.28 -44.01 -3.19
N THR A 217 -8.72 -45.16 -3.73
CA THR A 217 -9.99 -45.83 -3.39
C THR A 217 -10.08 -46.27 -1.93
N ASP A 218 -8.96 -46.75 -1.34
CA ASP A 218 -8.94 -47.28 0.03
C ASP A 218 -8.18 -46.37 1.00
N SER A 219 -7.98 -45.10 0.64
CA SER A 219 -7.08 -44.18 1.36
C SER A 219 -5.63 -44.68 1.49
N SER A 220 -5.26 -45.75 0.78
CA SER A 220 -3.91 -46.27 0.69
C SER A 220 -3.21 -45.70 -0.54
N PHE A 221 -1.97 -45.26 -0.35
CA PHE A 221 -1.12 -44.74 -1.40
C PHE A 221 0.32 -45.19 -1.14
N PHE A 222 1.14 -45.14 -2.18
CA PHE A 222 2.56 -45.42 -2.09
C PHE A 222 3.36 -44.14 -2.38
N GLU A 223 4.42 -43.91 -1.62
CA GLU A 223 5.34 -42.81 -1.85
C GLU A 223 6.50 -43.24 -2.73
N LEU A 224 6.77 -42.47 -3.79
CA LEU A 224 8.00 -42.57 -4.56
C LEU A 224 8.47 -41.16 -4.90
N ASN A 225 9.72 -40.82 -4.55
CA ASN A 225 10.29 -39.48 -4.76
C ASN A 225 9.40 -38.34 -4.20
N SER A 226 8.80 -38.54 -3.03
CA SER A 226 7.85 -37.61 -2.41
C SER A 226 6.63 -37.25 -3.27
N GLN A 227 6.23 -38.17 -4.15
CA GLN A 227 5.00 -38.09 -4.93
C GLN A 227 4.11 -39.30 -4.62
N PRO A 228 2.78 -39.13 -4.59
CA PRO A 228 1.86 -40.20 -4.30
C PRO A 228 1.53 -41.01 -5.57
N TYR A 229 1.59 -42.33 -5.48
CA TYR A 229 1.27 -43.27 -6.55
C TYR A 229 0.22 -44.28 -6.08
N CYS A 230 -0.66 -44.71 -6.97
CA CYS A 230 -1.50 -45.87 -6.70
C CYS A 230 -0.64 -47.14 -6.78
N GLU A 231 -1.11 -48.23 -6.18
CA GLU A 231 -0.37 -49.50 -6.13
C GLU A 231 0.17 -49.93 -7.50
N LEU A 232 -0.68 -49.91 -8.53
CA LEU A 232 -0.29 -50.30 -9.88
C LEU A 232 0.87 -49.44 -10.41
N HIS A 233 0.73 -48.11 -10.40
CA HIS A 233 1.75 -47.22 -10.95
C HIS A 233 3.04 -47.24 -10.12
N PHE A 234 2.96 -47.42 -8.80
CA PHE A 234 4.13 -47.61 -7.96
C PHE A 234 4.95 -48.84 -8.37
N HIS A 235 4.28 -49.96 -8.63
CA HIS A 235 4.93 -51.19 -9.09
C HIS A 235 5.41 -51.07 -10.55
N GLN A 236 4.72 -50.31 -11.41
CA GLN A 236 5.17 -50.03 -12.77
C GLN A 236 6.48 -49.24 -12.79
N GLN A 237 6.57 -48.16 -12.00
CA GLN A 237 7.79 -47.34 -11.87
C GLN A 237 8.98 -48.15 -11.33
N GLN A 238 8.72 -49.14 -10.47
CA GLN A 238 9.75 -50.05 -9.94
C GLN A 238 10.04 -51.27 -10.83
N GLY A 239 9.33 -51.44 -11.95
CA GLY A 239 9.50 -52.59 -12.84
C GLY A 239 9.13 -53.94 -12.18
N THR A 240 8.13 -53.94 -11.31
CA THR A 240 7.66 -55.12 -10.57
C THR A 240 6.25 -55.57 -10.96
N VAL A 241 5.76 -55.11 -12.11
CA VAL A 241 4.50 -55.59 -12.70
C VAL A 241 4.74 -56.82 -13.55
N CYS A 242 3.83 -57.79 -13.43
CA CYS A 242 3.84 -58.99 -14.25
C CYS A 242 3.48 -58.67 -15.70
N HIS A 243 4.37 -58.99 -16.63
CA HIS A 243 4.10 -58.80 -18.06
C HIS A 243 2.95 -59.67 -18.57
N GLY A 244 2.70 -60.83 -17.95
CA GLY A 244 1.63 -61.74 -18.35
C GLY A 244 0.20 -61.29 -17.97
N CYS A 245 0.01 -60.63 -16.82
CA CYS A 245 -1.32 -60.26 -16.33
C CYS A 245 -1.50 -58.76 -16.03
N GLY A 246 -0.44 -57.97 -16.13
CA GLY A 246 -0.47 -56.53 -15.84
C GLY A 246 -0.65 -56.16 -14.37
N LYS A 247 -0.69 -57.14 -13.45
CA LYS A 247 -0.85 -56.90 -12.01
C LYS A 247 0.51 -56.80 -11.29
N PRO A 248 0.61 -56.01 -10.21
CA PRO A 248 1.77 -56.00 -9.32
C PRO A 248 2.17 -57.40 -8.85
N ILE A 249 3.47 -57.69 -8.82
CA ILE A 249 3.99 -58.95 -8.27
C ILE A 249 4.31 -58.76 -6.80
N VAL A 250 3.56 -59.47 -5.94
CA VAL A 250 3.82 -59.53 -4.50
C VAL A 250 4.58 -60.82 -4.18
N GLY A 251 5.82 -60.70 -3.71
CA GLY A 251 6.65 -61.84 -3.31
C GLY A 251 7.56 -62.39 -4.42
N ARG A 252 7.49 -63.71 -4.67
CA ARG A 252 8.40 -64.40 -5.62
C ARG A 252 8.07 -63.99 -7.06
N CYS A 253 9.09 -63.63 -7.83
CA CYS A 253 8.96 -63.32 -9.25
C CYS A 253 9.97 -64.13 -10.08
N VAL A 254 9.62 -64.40 -11.33
CA VAL A 254 10.52 -64.93 -12.35
C VAL A 254 10.95 -63.78 -13.25
N SER A 255 12.26 -63.52 -13.34
CA SER A 255 12.82 -62.53 -14.25
C SER A 255 13.36 -63.24 -15.50
N ALA A 256 12.78 -62.96 -16.66
CA ALA A 256 13.13 -63.58 -17.93
C ALA A 256 12.84 -62.61 -19.09
N MET A 257 13.67 -62.63 -20.14
CA MET A 257 13.48 -61.79 -21.35
C MET A 257 13.36 -60.28 -21.04
N GLY A 258 14.08 -59.79 -20.03
CA GLY A 258 13.99 -58.38 -19.60
C GLY A 258 12.68 -57.99 -18.90
N HIS A 259 11.79 -58.96 -18.64
CA HIS A 259 10.50 -58.76 -17.98
C HIS A 259 10.39 -59.57 -16.69
N LYS A 260 9.44 -59.18 -15.84
CA LYS A 260 9.08 -59.92 -14.64
C LYS A 260 7.73 -60.59 -14.81
N PHE A 261 7.61 -61.79 -14.26
CA PHE A 261 6.39 -62.60 -14.31
C PHE A 261 6.11 -63.17 -12.92
N HIS A 262 4.82 -63.37 -12.61
CA HIS A 262 4.48 -64.31 -11.55
C HIS A 262 4.90 -65.74 -11.98
N PRO A 263 5.27 -66.63 -11.05
CA PRO A 263 5.63 -68.01 -11.35
C PRO A 263 4.56 -68.76 -12.16
N GLU A 264 3.27 -68.51 -11.89
CA GLU A 264 2.16 -69.11 -12.62
C GLU A 264 1.92 -68.50 -14.01
N HIS A 265 2.40 -67.27 -14.26
CA HIS A 265 2.26 -66.58 -15.54
C HIS A 265 3.47 -66.79 -16.48
N PHE A 266 4.55 -67.40 -15.98
CA PHE A 266 5.71 -67.78 -16.78
C PHE A 266 5.55 -69.21 -17.32
N VAL A 267 4.86 -69.34 -18.46
CA VAL A 267 4.44 -70.62 -19.03
C VAL A 267 4.92 -70.83 -20.47
N CYS A 268 4.94 -72.09 -20.90
CA CYS A 268 5.17 -72.44 -22.30
C CYS A 268 4.01 -71.95 -23.17
N ALA A 269 4.29 -71.19 -24.23
CA ALA A 269 3.28 -70.65 -25.14
C ALA A 269 2.49 -71.73 -25.91
N PHE A 270 2.98 -72.97 -25.96
CA PHE A 270 2.31 -74.10 -26.61
C PHE A 270 1.56 -75.00 -25.63
N CYS A 271 2.22 -75.49 -24.57
CA CYS A 271 1.64 -76.47 -23.65
C CYS A 271 1.18 -75.89 -22.30
N LEU A 272 1.37 -74.59 -22.08
CA LEU A 272 1.00 -73.85 -20.86
C LEU A 272 1.65 -74.36 -19.55
N THR A 273 2.62 -75.27 -19.65
CA THR A 273 3.39 -75.73 -18.48
C THR A 273 4.23 -74.60 -17.93
N GLN A 274 4.24 -74.44 -16.61
CA GLN A 274 5.06 -73.43 -15.93
C GLN A 274 6.55 -73.73 -16.11
N LEU A 275 7.31 -72.69 -16.45
CA LEU A 275 8.73 -72.79 -16.81
C LEU A 275 9.66 -72.32 -15.69
N HIS A 276 9.12 -72.00 -14.50
CA HIS A 276 9.86 -71.36 -13.40
C HIS A 276 11.01 -72.21 -12.83
N ASN A 277 10.98 -73.55 -12.99
CA ASN A 277 11.97 -74.50 -12.45
C ASN A 277 12.78 -75.24 -13.55
N GLY A 278 12.76 -74.80 -14.80
CA GLY A 278 13.35 -75.57 -15.92
C GLY A 278 14.07 -74.73 -16.97
N ILE A 279 14.77 -75.41 -17.88
CA ILE A 279 15.40 -74.79 -19.06
C ILE A 279 14.28 -74.46 -20.07
N PHE A 280 14.19 -73.19 -20.43
CA PHE A 280 13.29 -72.71 -21.48
C PHE A 280 14.09 -72.19 -22.68
N GLN A 281 13.42 -72.06 -23.82
CA GLN A 281 13.95 -71.35 -24.98
C GLN A 281 12.96 -70.28 -25.44
N GLU A 282 13.50 -69.18 -25.95
CA GLU A 282 12.74 -68.05 -26.46
C GLU A 282 12.71 -68.09 -28.00
N GLN A 283 11.53 -67.90 -28.59
CA GLN A 283 11.36 -67.60 -30.02
C GLN A 283 10.31 -66.52 -30.20
N ASN A 284 10.64 -65.48 -30.96
CA ASN A 284 9.76 -64.35 -31.27
C ASN A 284 9.06 -63.76 -30.02
N GLY A 285 9.79 -63.57 -28.92
CA GLY A 285 9.27 -63.03 -27.66
C GLY A 285 8.33 -63.97 -26.89
N LYS A 286 8.27 -65.26 -27.26
CA LYS A 286 7.50 -66.29 -26.57
C LYS A 286 8.41 -67.35 -25.99
N THR A 287 8.03 -67.86 -24.82
CA THR A 287 8.77 -68.91 -24.09
C THR A 287 8.24 -70.29 -24.39
N TYR A 288 9.12 -71.24 -24.61
CA TYR A 288 8.81 -72.64 -24.90
C TYR A 288 9.60 -73.56 -23.98
N CYS A 289 8.96 -74.64 -23.48
CA CYS A 289 9.72 -75.72 -22.87
C CYS A 289 10.57 -76.42 -23.96
N ASN A 290 11.70 -77.00 -23.57
CA ASN A 290 12.62 -77.67 -24.50
C ASN A 290 11.93 -78.72 -25.41
N PRO A 291 11.02 -79.59 -24.89
CA PRO A 291 10.27 -80.52 -25.73
C PRO A 291 9.39 -79.86 -26.80
N CYS A 292 8.71 -78.76 -26.46
CA CYS A 292 7.86 -78.03 -27.41
C CYS A 292 8.70 -77.26 -28.43
N PHE A 293 9.80 -76.64 -28.00
CA PHE A 293 10.69 -75.94 -28.91
C PHE A 293 11.23 -76.88 -29.99
N LYS A 294 11.76 -78.04 -29.59
CA LYS A 294 12.28 -79.04 -30.54
C LYS A 294 11.22 -79.58 -31.49
N LYS A 295 9.94 -79.60 -31.11
CA LYS A 295 8.86 -80.06 -31.98
C LYS A 295 8.39 -78.99 -32.97
N LEU A 296 8.62 -77.71 -32.67
CA LEU A 296 8.06 -76.59 -33.42
C LEU A 296 9.11 -75.89 -34.30
N PHE A 297 10.39 -75.95 -33.93
CA PHE A 297 11.44 -75.11 -34.55
C PHE A 297 12.73 -75.85 -34.92
N VAL A 298 12.83 -77.15 -34.62
CA VAL A 298 13.95 -78.03 -34.98
C VAL A 298 13.42 -79.16 -35.83
#